data_AF-A0A2E7L591-F1
#
_entry.id   AF-A0A2E7L591-F1
#
_cell.length_a   1.000
_cell.length_b   1.000
_cell.length_c   1.000
_cell.angle_alpha   90.00
_cell.angle_beta   90.00
_cell.angle_gamma   90.00
#
_symmetry.space_group_name_H-M   'P 1'
#
loop_
_entity.id
_entity.type
_entity.pdbx_description
1 polymer ?
#
loop_
_entity_poly.entity_id
_entity_poly.type
_entity_poly.pdbx_seq_one_letter_code
_entity_poly.pdbx_strand_id
1 'polypeptide(L)'
;MYGFRTKLSLLWVALVVCAGFAGGVRVAGQDRRDSPLLRRLPATGLRVADRRTSDRRSARATAAGLRVRQHLAEGLRHVSRRAPDAAQDRFLAALREVAMARVNAQVSPTASQSLANSLVAMREMRDFYAPGATVQLDPYAMAVSHQSPVLKGTSVPGLSARRAIERYSAYATAELAAACGSEPLAAEALYAMGQISSRESLTQLPESRASQLAKIFLSAALRVNSRHELAGNELGVLLARTGAWERALAVLKQSATHVPSKAVWHNLAVVHQYRGEQELATLALSEMGRIQAGPARDSGLRHFSLLNAQRPGEVARFANP
;
A
#
# COMPACT_ATOMS: atom_id res chain seq x y z
N MET A 1 49.47 -22.97 14.58
CA MET A 1 50.49 -22.41 13.66
C MET A 1 49.96 -22.54 12.23
N TYR A 2 50.02 -21.45 11.45
CA TYR A 2 49.51 -21.24 10.08
C TYR A 2 47.97 -21.36 9.93
N GLY A 3 47.16 -20.32 9.69
CA GLY A 3 47.42 -18.94 9.28
C GLY A 3 47.26 -18.78 7.76
N PHE A 4 46.07 -18.43 7.29
CA PHE A 4 45.91 -17.70 6.02
C PHE A 4 44.69 -16.78 6.06
N ARG A 5 44.99 -15.51 5.75
CA ARG A 5 44.09 -14.37 5.68
C ARG A 5 43.38 -14.36 4.32
N THR A 6 42.10 -14.00 4.29
CA THR A 6 41.51 -13.33 3.13
C THR A 6 40.71 -12.12 3.61
N LYS A 7 41.21 -10.95 3.19
CA LYS A 7 40.67 -9.62 3.45
C LYS A 7 39.61 -9.26 2.40
N LEU A 8 38.66 -8.43 2.84
CA LEU A 8 38.00 -7.32 2.13
C LEU A 8 37.66 -7.50 0.64
N SER A 9 36.36 -7.53 0.34
CA SER A 9 35.76 -6.93 -0.85
C SER A 9 34.32 -6.52 -0.54
N LEU A 10 34.15 -5.44 0.23
CA LEU A 10 32.87 -4.74 0.41
C LEU A 10 33.01 -3.38 -0.25
N LEU A 11 32.61 -3.28 -1.52
CA LEU A 11 32.34 -2.02 -2.20
C LEU A 11 31.42 -2.28 -3.42
N TRP A 12 30.25 -1.64 -3.41
CA TRP A 12 29.35 -1.34 -4.54
C TRP A 12 28.64 -2.46 -5.30
N VAL A 13 27.33 -2.58 -5.06
CA VAL A 13 26.34 -2.72 -6.15
C VAL A 13 25.11 -1.87 -5.84
N ALA A 14 25.10 -0.65 -6.40
CA ALA A 14 23.91 0.09 -6.74
C ALA A 14 23.88 0.23 -8.27
N LEU A 15 22.68 0.28 -8.85
CA LEU A 15 22.36 0.50 -10.28
C LEU A 15 22.61 -0.65 -11.26
N VAL A 16 21.58 -1.47 -11.49
CA VAL A 16 21.22 -1.98 -12.82
C VAL A 16 19.70 -2.07 -12.89
N VAL A 17 19.03 -1.11 -13.56
CA VAL A 17 17.96 -1.32 -14.56
C VAL A 17 17.72 0.04 -15.23
N CYS A 18 18.47 0.33 -16.31
CA CYS A 18 18.11 1.30 -17.34
C CYS A 18 18.89 0.95 -18.61
N ALA A 19 18.25 0.21 -19.53
CA ALA A 19 18.64 0.17 -20.92
C ALA A 19 17.44 -0.25 -21.78
N GLY A 20 16.98 0.67 -22.62
CA GLY A 20 16.01 0.36 -23.65
C GLY A 20 15.21 1.56 -24.15
N PHE A 21 15.85 2.63 -24.64
CA PHE A 21 15.32 3.47 -25.72
C PHE A 21 16.41 4.43 -26.21
N ALA A 22 17.22 3.95 -27.17
CA ALA A 22 18.14 4.78 -27.94
C ALA A 22 17.48 5.06 -29.31
N GLY A 23 16.80 6.21 -29.41
CA GLY A 23 16.33 6.77 -30.67
C GLY A 23 17.20 7.98 -31.02
N GLY A 24 17.98 7.85 -32.09
CA GLY A 24 18.91 8.88 -32.54
C GLY A 24 18.21 10.12 -33.10
N VAL A 25 18.73 11.29 -32.74
CA VAL A 25 18.42 12.56 -33.41
C VAL A 25 19.73 13.10 -33.99
N ARG A 26 19.77 13.18 -35.31
CA ARG A 26 20.86 13.79 -36.09
C ARG A 26 20.85 15.30 -35.86
N VAL A 27 22.01 15.85 -35.54
CA VAL A 27 22.26 17.30 -35.50
C VAL A 27 22.76 17.73 -36.88
N ALA A 28 21.95 18.52 -37.57
CA ALA A 28 22.35 19.44 -38.63
C ALA A 28 21.90 20.82 -38.12
N GLY A 29 22.77 21.80 -37.90
CA GLY A 29 23.59 22.46 -38.91
C GLY A 29 23.25 23.94 -38.77
N GLN A 30 24.25 24.75 -38.39
CA GLN A 30 24.15 26.20 -38.27
C GLN A 30 23.69 26.80 -39.59
N ASP A 31 22.72 27.72 -39.54
CA ASP A 31 22.81 28.88 -40.41
C ASP A 31 22.21 30.14 -39.77
N ARG A 32 22.97 31.22 -39.88
CA ARG A 32 22.83 32.50 -39.19
C ARG A 32 22.44 33.51 -40.25
N ARG A 33 21.20 34.03 -40.24
CA ARG A 33 20.85 35.23 -41.00
C ARG A 33 19.87 36.12 -40.25
N ASP A 34 20.28 37.39 -40.21
CA ASP A 34 19.56 38.55 -39.72
C ASP A 34 18.22 38.75 -40.42
N SER A 35 17.22 39.21 -39.68
CA SER A 35 16.15 40.09 -40.20
C SER A 35 15.35 40.73 -39.04
N PRO A 36 15.26 42.07 -38.98
CA PRO A 36 14.45 42.79 -38.01
C PRO A 36 13.10 43.15 -38.64
N LEU A 37 12.00 42.52 -38.21
CA LEU A 37 10.65 43.03 -38.46
C LEU A 37 9.74 42.75 -37.26
N LEU A 38 9.63 43.76 -36.39
CA LEU A 38 8.59 43.91 -35.38
C LEU A 38 7.22 44.04 -36.07
N ARG A 39 6.58 42.89 -36.35
CA ARG A 39 5.16 42.83 -36.73
C ARG A 39 4.32 42.87 -35.45
N ARG A 40 3.57 43.97 -35.26
CA ARG A 40 2.58 44.13 -34.19
C ARG A 40 1.61 42.93 -34.19
N LEU A 41 1.63 42.14 -33.11
CA LEU A 41 0.62 41.12 -32.87
C LEU A 41 -0.69 41.80 -32.42
N PRO A 42 -1.85 41.39 -32.94
CA PRO A 42 -3.15 41.90 -32.50
C PRO A 42 -3.38 41.56 -31.03
N ALA A 43 -3.95 42.52 -30.29
CA ALA A 43 -4.28 42.39 -28.89
C ALA A 43 -5.17 41.14 -28.64
N THR A 44 -4.56 40.14 -28.03
CA THR A 44 -5.17 38.86 -27.64
C THR A 44 -6.31 39.06 -26.64
N GLY A 45 -7.56 38.92 -27.09
CA GLY A 45 -8.76 38.80 -26.24
C GLY A 45 -8.90 37.44 -25.53
N LEU A 46 -7.86 36.62 -25.46
CA LEU A 46 -7.90 35.21 -25.07
C LEU A 46 -7.51 34.89 -23.60
N ARG A 47 -7.26 35.90 -22.74
CA ARG A 47 -6.71 35.67 -21.38
C ARG A 47 -7.71 35.68 -20.21
N VAL A 48 -8.99 36.00 -20.43
CA VAL A 48 -9.97 36.11 -19.32
C VAL A 48 -10.74 34.81 -19.06
N ALA A 49 -10.96 33.98 -20.09
CA ALA A 49 -11.69 32.72 -19.94
C ALA A 49 -10.90 31.67 -19.13
N ASP A 50 -9.58 31.63 -19.30
CA ASP A 50 -8.73 30.58 -18.71
C ASP A 50 -8.63 30.70 -17.18
N ARG A 51 -8.48 31.92 -16.64
CA ARG A 51 -8.40 32.18 -15.20
C ARG A 51 -9.64 31.71 -14.42
N ARG A 52 -10.84 31.96 -14.95
CA ARG A 52 -12.11 31.56 -14.30
C ARG A 52 -12.25 30.04 -14.20
N THR A 53 -11.65 29.28 -15.12
CA THR A 53 -11.70 27.80 -15.07
C THR A 53 -10.70 27.23 -14.07
N SER A 54 -9.51 27.84 -13.95
CA SER A 54 -8.49 27.46 -12.96
C SER A 54 -8.97 27.67 -11.52
N ASP A 55 -9.56 28.83 -11.21
CA ASP A 55 -10.03 29.14 -9.84
C ASP A 55 -11.15 28.19 -9.38
N ARG A 56 -12.06 27.83 -10.30
CA ARG A 56 -13.13 26.86 -10.02
C ARG A 56 -12.59 25.44 -9.78
N ARG A 57 -11.54 25.02 -10.49
CA ARG A 57 -10.89 23.72 -10.28
C ARG A 57 -10.20 23.67 -8.92
N SER A 58 -9.44 24.71 -8.56
CA SER A 58 -8.77 24.82 -7.27
C SER A 58 -9.76 24.84 -6.08
N ALA A 59 -10.84 25.60 -6.19
CA ALA A 59 -11.87 25.64 -5.15
C ALA A 59 -12.58 24.28 -4.96
N ARG A 60 -12.87 23.56 -6.05
CA ARG A 60 -13.49 22.22 -5.99
C ARG A 60 -12.56 21.17 -5.38
N ALA A 61 -11.27 21.18 -5.73
CA ALA A 61 -10.28 20.28 -5.13
C ALA A 61 -10.18 20.52 -3.61
N THR A 62 -10.17 21.78 -3.20
CA THR A 62 -10.17 22.17 -1.78
C THR A 62 -11.43 21.67 -1.06
N ALA A 63 -12.62 21.84 -1.66
CA ALA A 63 -13.88 21.38 -1.07
C ALA A 63 -13.96 19.84 -0.91
N ALA A 64 -13.48 19.08 -1.91
CA ALA A 64 -13.40 17.62 -1.82
C ALA A 64 -12.45 17.19 -0.70
N GLY A 65 -11.26 17.81 -0.61
CA GLY A 65 -10.31 17.53 0.48
C GLY A 65 -10.89 17.76 1.89
N LEU A 66 -11.70 18.82 2.07
CA LEU A 66 -12.40 19.06 3.34
C LEU A 66 -13.42 17.96 3.67
N ARG A 67 -14.23 17.51 2.69
CA ARG A 67 -15.18 16.40 2.87
C ARG A 67 -14.47 15.09 3.22
N VAL A 68 -13.37 14.77 2.55
CA VAL A 68 -12.55 13.59 2.85
C VAL A 68 -12.05 13.62 4.30
N ARG A 69 -11.51 14.76 4.77
CA ARG A 69 -11.08 14.93 6.16
C ARG A 69 -12.23 14.79 7.16
N GLN A 70 -13.40 15.32 6.82
CA GLN A 70 -14.60 15.16 7.66
C GLN A 70 -14.97 13.68 7.80
N HIS A 71 -15.03 12.94 6.70
CA HIS A 71 -15.31 11.51 6.72
C HIS A 71 -14.26 10.72 7.51
N LEU A 72 -12.97 11.04 7.38
CA LEU A 72 -11.90 10.45 8.20
C LEU A 72 -12.13 10.71 9.69
N ALA A 73 -12.39 11.96 10.07
CA ALA A 73 -12.63 12.33 11.47
C ALA A 73 -13.87 11.62 12.04
N GLU A 74 -14.95 11.51 11.27
CA GLU A 74 -16.14 10.75 11.64
C GLU A 74 -15.84 9.26 11.80
N GLY A 75 -15.13 8.65 10.85
CA GLY A 75 -14.72 7.25 10.92
C GLY A 75 -13.88 6.95 12.17
N LEU A 76 -12.91 7.81 12.47
CA LEU A 76 -12.08 7.70 13.68
C LEU A 76 -12.93 7.81 14.96
N ARG A 77 -13.92 8.72 15.01
CA ARG A 77 -14.87 8.80 16.13
C ARG A 77 -15.66 7.50 16.31
N HIS A 78 -16.09 6.87 15.21
CA HIS A 78 -16.78 5.57 15.27
C HIS A 78 -15.86 4.44 15.76
N VAL A 79 -14.58 4.43 15.35
CA VAL A 79 -13.58 3.49 15.89
C VAL A 79 -13.41 3.67 17.39
N SER A 80 -13.30 4.91 17.89
CA SER A 80 -13.21 5.18 19.33
C SER A 80 -14.43 4.71 20.12
N ARG A 81 -15.61 4.73 19.49
CA ARG A 81 -16.88 4.24 20.06
C ARG A 81 -17.10 2.73 19.87
N ARG A 82 -16.11 2.00 19.34
CA ARG A 82 -16.22 0.56 19.03
C ARG A 82 -17.36 0.22 18.06
N ALA A 83 -17.62 1.09 17.10
CA ALA A 83 -18.60 0.88 16.02
C ALA A 83 -17.89 0.65 14.67
N PRO A 84 -17.33 -0.54 14.42
CA PRO A 84 -16.47 -0.79 13.25
C PRO A 84 -17.22 -0.65 11.92
N ASP A 85 -18.46 -1.10 11.82
CA ASP A 85 -19.25 -1.02 10.57
C ASP A 85 -19.50 0.44 10.18
N ALA A 86 -19.96 1.25 11.12
CA ALA A 86 -20.14 2.69 10.90
C ALA A 86 -18.83 3.40 10.56
N ALA A 87 -17.70 2.95 11.11
CA ALA A 87 -16.39 3.49 10.75
C ALA A 87 -16.01 3.12 9.31
N GLN A 88 -16.22 1.86 8.91
CA GLN A 88 -15.97 1.39 7.54
C GLN A 88 -16.78 2.20 6.52
N ASP A 89 -18.07 2.46 6.79
CA ASP A 89 -18.91 3.27 5.92
C ASP A 89 -18.35 4.68 5.71
N ARG A 90 -17.84 5.32 6.77
CA ARG A 90 -17.23 6.65 6.68
C ARG A 90 -15.91 6.64 5.92
N PHE A 91 -15.05 5.65 6.16
CA PHE A 91 -13.80 5.53 5.39
C PHE A 91 -14.06 5.21 3.91
N LEU A 92 -15.08 4.40 3.60
CA LEU A 92 -15.50 4.14 2.23
C LEU A 92 -16.08 5.41 1.57
N ALA A 93 -16.85 6.22 2.29
CA ALA A 93 -17.31 7.52 1.81
C ALA A 93 -16.13 8.45 1.47
N ALA A 94 -15.09 8.47 2.32
CA ALA A 94 -13.86 9.21 2.05
C ALA A 94 -13.18 8.76 0.73
N LEU A 95 -13.06 7.44 0.50
CA LEU A 95 -12.48 6.91 -0.74
C LEU A 95 -13.32 7.22 -1.98
N ARG A 96 -14.65 7.15 -1.88
CA ARG A 96 -15.56 7.53 -2.96
C ARG A 96 -15.40 9.00 -3.34
N GLU A 97 -15.30 9.89 -2.35
CA GLU A 97 -15.09 11.32 -2.56
C GLU A 97 -13.74 11.59 -3.26
N VAL A 98 -12.66 10.91 -2.86
CA VAL A 98 -11.37 10.99 -3.56
C VAL A 98 -11.49 10.54 -5.01
N ALA A 99 -12.08 9.37 -5.27
CA ALA A 99 -12.23 8.83 -6.62
C ALA A 99 -13.05 9.80 -7.51
N MET A 100 -14.17 10.32 -7.00
CA MET A 100 -14.99 11.31 -7.71
C MET A 100 -14.25 12.62 -7.96
N ALA A 101 -13.49 13.13 -6.99
CA ALA A 101 -12.68 14.33 -7.17
C ALA A 101 -11.67 14.16 -8.31
N ARG A 102 -11.06 12.97 -8.44
CA ARG A 102 -10.10 12.65 -9.50
C ARG A 102 -10.76 12.53 -10.88
N VAL A 103 -11.97 11.97 -10.96
CA VAL A 103 -12.78 11.97 -12.19
C VAL A 103 -13.12 13.41 -12.59
N ASN A 104 -13.62 14.22 -11.65
CA ASN A 104 -14.00 15.62 -11.89
C ASN A 104 -12.83 16.52 -12.29
N ALA A 105 -11.64 16.24 -11.74
CA ALA A 105 -10.41 16.93 -12.08
C ALA A 105 -9.77 16.42 -13.39
N GLN A 106 -10.36 15.41 -14.05
CA GLN A 106 -9.84 14.76 -15.25
C GLN A 106 -8.45 14.14 -15.07
N VAL A 107 -8.05 13.85 -13.83
CA VAL A 107 -6.77 13.19 -13.51
C VAL A 107 -6.85 11.69 -13.80
N SER A 108 -8.01 11.08 -13.53
CA SER A 108 -8.25 9.67 -13.83
C SER A 108 -9.74 9.46 -14.09
N PRO A 109 -10.17 9.30 -15.35
CA PRO A 109 -11.58 9.12 -15.68
C PRO A 109 -12.14 7.78 -15.18
N THR A 110 -11.27 6.80 -14.90
CA THR A 110 -11.64 5.47 -14.44
C THR A 110 -11.60 5.31 -12.92
N ALA A 111 -11.22 6.33 -12.14
CA ALA A 111 -10.99 6.19 -10.70
C ALA A 111 -12.21 5.63 -9.93
N SER A 112 -13.42 6.11 -10.22
CA SER A 112 -14.65 5.60 -9.61
C SER A 112 -14.95 4.15 -10.01
N GLN A 113 -14.67 3.78 -11.26
CA GLN A 113 -14.83 2.40 -11.74
C GLN A 113 -13.82 1.47 -11.07
N SER A 114 -12.55 1.89 -10.94
CA SER A 114 -11.52 1.13 -10.22
C SER A 114 -11.90 0.90 -8.76
N LEU A 115 -12.45 1.91 -8.07
CA LEU A 115 -12.95 1.71 -6.72
C LEU A 115 -14.05 0.64 -6.68
N ALA A 116 -15.04 0.72 -7.58
CA ALA A 116 -16.10 -0.28 -7.67
C ALA A 116 -15.55 -1.69 -7.95
N ASN A 117 -14.64 -1.83 -8.93
CA ASN A 117 -13.99 -3.10 -9.29
C ASN A 117 -13.28 -3.72 -8.09
N SER A 118 -12.58 -2.92 -7.28
CA SER A 118 -11.89 -3.42 -6.10
C SER A 118 -12.84 -3.98 -5.03
N LEU A 119 -13.97 -3.31 -4.79
CA LEU A 119 -14.98 -3.76 -3.83
C LEU A 119 -15.68 -5.04 -4.31
N VAL A 120 -15.96 -5.12 -5.61
CA VAL A 120 -16.50 -6.32 -6.26
C VAL A 120 -15.54 -7.49 -6.11
N ALA A 121 -14.26 -7.30 -6.41
CA ALA A 121 -13.25 -8.34 -6.27
C ALA A 121 -13.08 -8.81 -4.82
N MET A 122 -13.08 -7.90 -3.83
CA MET A 122 -13.01 -8.28 -2.40
C MET A 122 -14.26 -9.06 -1.93
N ARG A 123 -15.42 -8.77 -2.52
CA ARG A 123 -16.66 -9.51 -2.25
C ARG A 123 -16.61 -10.91 -2.85
N GLU A 124 -16.24 -11.04 -4.11
CA GLU A 124 -16.12 -12.32 -4.83
C GLU A 124 -15.01 -13.21 -4.27
N MET A 125 -13.94 -12.59 -3.75
CA MET A 125 -12.89 -13.32 -3.03
C MET A 125 -13.43 -14.12 -1.84
N ARG A 126 -14.55 -13.68 -1.24
CA ARG A 126 -15.20 -14.38 -0.12
C ARG A 126 -15.61 -15.80 -0.50
N ASP A 127 -15.96 -16.03 -1.75
CA ASP A 127 -16.54 -17.31 -2.18
C ASP A 127 -15.50 -18.45 -2.09
N PHE A 128 -14.21 -18.11 -2.12
CA PHE A 128 -13.12 -19.07 -1.93
C PHE A 128 -12.81 -19.40 -0.46
N TYR A 129 -13.45 -18.71 0.50
CA TYR A 129 -13.37 -19.02 1.93
C TYR A 129 -14.54 -19.93 2.30
N ALA A 130 -14.39 -21.24 2.10
CA ALA A 130 -15.36 -22.24 2.50
C ALA A 130 -14.81 -23.07 3.68
N PRO A 131 -14.86 -22.55 4.92
CA PRO A 131 -14.41 -23.31 6.07
C PRO A 131 -15.29 -24.56 6.23
N GLY A 132 -14.68 -25.75 6.15
CA GLY A 132 -15.37 -27.02 6.35
C GLY A 132 -16.09 -27.59 5.13
N ALA A 133 -15.91 -27.03 3.93
CA ALA A 133 -16.42 -27.67 2.72
C ALA A 133 -15.68 -29.00 2.48
N THR A 134 -16.44 -30.09 2.43
CA THR A 134 -15.92 -31.43 2.11
C THR A 134 -15.56 -31.58 0.64
N VAL A 135 -16.18 -30.77 -0.23
CA VAL A 135 -15.95 -30.80 -1.67
C VAL A 135 -15.07 -29.62 -2.06
N GLN A 136 -13.90 -29.93 -2.62
CA GLN A 136 -13.05 -28.93 -3.25
C GLN A 136 -13.69 -28.48 -4.58
N LEU A 137 -14.30 -27.30 -4.57
CA LEU A 137 -14.83 -26.68 -5.79
C LEU A 137 -13.69 -26.19 -6.67
N ASP A 138 -13.84 -26.36 -7.99
CA ASP A 138 -12.93 -25.77 -8.97
C ASP A 138 -13.07 -24.23 -8.94
N PRO A 139 -11.99 -23.47 -8.62
CA PRO A 139 -12.06 -22.02 -8.58
C PRO A 139 -12.48 -21.38 -9.90
N TYR A 140 -12.22 -22.03 -11.04
CA TYR A 140 -12.65 -21.51 -12.34
C TYR A 140 -14.16 -21.61 -12.50
N ALA A 141 -14.77 -22.75 -12.16
CA ALA A 141 -16.21 -22.93 -12.19
C ALA A 141 -16.94 -21.89 -11.33
N MET A 142 -16.40 -21.57 -10.15
CA MET A 142 -16.94 -20.51 -9.29
C MET A 142 -16.84 -19.13 -9.96
N ALA A 143 -15.65 -18.81 -10.48
CA ALA A 143 -15.36 -17.51 -11.07
C ALA A 143 -16.09 -17.20 -12.38
N VAL A 144 -16.75 -18.19 -13.02
CA VAL A 144 -17.63 -17.94 -14.18
C VAL A 144 -18.73 -16.95 -13.81
N SER A 145 -19.29 -17.06 -12.60
CA SER A 145 -20.37 -16.19 -12.11
C SER A 145 -19.89 -14.82 -11.61
N HIS A 146 -18.58 -14.67 -11.44
CA HIS A 146 -17.98 -13.45 -10.91
C HIS A 146 -18.02 -12.33 -11.97
N GLN A 147 -18.21 -11.10 -11.54
CA GLN A 147 -18.17 -9.91 -12.38
C GLN A 147 -16.72 -9.54 -12.72
N SER A 148 -15.80 -9.65 -11.76
CA SER A 148 -14.40 -9.29 -11.99
C SER A 148 -13.73 -10.18 -13.06
N PRO A 149 -12.68 -9.67 -13.73
CA PRO A 149 -11.99 -10.41 -14.78
C PRO A 149 -10.89 -11.37 -14.27
N VAL A 150 -10.68 -11.49 -12.94
CA VAL A 150 -9.46 -12.04 -12.32
C VAL A 150 -9.07 -13.44 -12.81
N LEU A 151 -10.04 -14.33 -12.99
CA LEU A 151 -9.82 -15.70 -13.45
C LEU A 151 -10.44 -15.98 -14.83
N LYS A 152 -10.91 -14.95 -15.53
CA LYS A 152 -11.49 -15.11 -16.86
C LYS A 152 -10.39 -15.22 -17.92
N GLY A 153 -10.57 -16.13 -18.88
CA GLY A 153 -9.68 -16.25 -20.04
C GLY A 153 -8.31 -16.90 -19.79
N THR A 154 -7.97 -17.34 -18.57
CA THR A 154 -6.72 -18.07 -18.30
C THR A 154 -6.97 -19.25 -17.38
N SER A 155 -7.00 -20.47 -17.92
CA SER A 155 -7.05 -21.69 -17.11
C SER A 155 -5.64 -22.19 -16.80
N VAL A 156 -5.34 -22.31 -15.51
CA VAL A 156 -4.13 -22.96 -15.00
C VAL A 156 -4.59 -24.26 -14.35
N PRO A 157 -4.21 -25.44 -14.89
CA PRO A 157 -4.56 -26.71 -14.29
C PRO A 157 -4.16 -26.76 -12.81
N GLY A 158 -5.08 -27.22 -11.96
CA GLY A 158 -4.81 -27.36 -10.52
C GLY A 158 -4.75 -26.04 -9.74
N LEU A 159 -5.37 -24.95 -10.22
CA LEU A 159 -5.49 -23.72 -9.43
C LEU A 159 -6.19 -24.00 -8.10
N SER A 160 -5.53 -23.71 -6.98
CA SER A 160 -6.12 -23.85 -5.65
C SER A 160 -6.92 -22.62 -5.24
N ALA A 161 -7.86 -22.79 -4.30
CA ALA A 161 -8.63 -21.67 -3.72
C ALA A 161 -7.71 -20.59 -3.12
N ARG A 162 -6.62 -20.98 -2.47
CA ARG A 162 -5.62 -20.03 -1.95
C ARG A 162 -4.99 -19.20 -3.07
N ARG A 163 -4.63 -19.81 -4.20
CA ARG A 163 -4.09 -19.08 -5.36
C ARG A 163 -5.13 -18.19 -6.02
N ALA A 164 -6.40 -18.58 -6.02
CA ALA A 164 -7.50 -17.69 -6.43
C ALA A 164 -7.59 -16.46 -5.50
N ILE A 165 -7.62 -16.65 -4.18
CA ILE A 165 -7.61 -15.56 -3.18
C ILE A 165 -6.44 -14.61 -3.41
N GLU A 166 -5.23 -15.12 -3.65
CA GLU A 166 -4.05 -14.32 -3.94
C GLU A 166 -4.23 -13.44 -5.19
N ARG A 167 -4.78 -14.00 -6.29
CA ARG A 167 -5.04 -13.26 -7.53
C ARG A 167 -6.12 -12.18 -7.35
N TYR A 168 -7.21 -12.50 -6.67
CA TYR A 168 -8.28 -11.54 -6.35
C TYR A 168 -7.77 -10.40 -5.46
N SER A 169 -6.94 -10.73 -4.47
CA SER A 169 -6.32 -9.75 -3.58
C SER A 169 -5.37 -8.82 -4.32
N ALA A 170 -4.55 -9.36 -5.22
CA ALA A 170 -3.63 -8.56 -6.04
C ALA A 170 -4.40 -7.59 -6.96
N TYR A 171 -5.47 -8.08 -7.59
CA TYR A 171 -6.36 -7.25 -8.41
C TYR A 171 -7.03 -6.15 -7.59
N ALA A 172 -7.67 -6.48 -6.46
CA ALA A 172 -8.30 -5.51 -5.57
C ALA A 172 -7.32 -4.44 -5.06
N THR A 173 -6.10 -4.84 -4.69
CA THR A 173 -5.03 -3.92 -4.26
C THR A 173 -4.63 -2.95 -5.37
N ALA A 174 -4.49 -3.45 -6.61
CA ALA A 174 -4.15 -2.62 -7.76
C ALA A 174 -5.27 -1.63 -8.10
N GLU A 175 -6.53 -2.08 -8.10
CA GLU A 175 -7.70 -1.24 -8.39
C GLU A 175 -7.94 -0.19 -7.28
N LEU A 176 -7.74 -0.52 -6.00
CA LEU A 176 -7.77 0.46 -4.90
C LEU A 176 -6.70 1.54 -5.08
N ALA A 177 -5.46 1.14 -5.37
CA ALA A 177 -4.38 2.09 -5.61
C ALA A 177 -4.65 2.97 -6.84
N ALA A 178 -5.16 2.38 -7.93
CA ALA A 178 -5.56 3.11 -9.13
C ALA A 178 -6.66 4.13 -8.86
N ALA A 179 -7.66 3.78 -8.04
CA ALA A 179 -8.75 4.67 -7.63
C ALA A 179 -8.28 5.84 -6.76
N CYS A 180 -7.31 5.60 -5.87
CA CYS A 180 -6.82 6.58 -4.90
C CYS A 180 -5.68 7.47 -5.44
N GLY A 181 -4.87 6.96 -6.37
CA GLY A 181 -3.76 7.72 -6.96
C GLY A 181 -2.65 7.91 -5.95
N SER A 182 -2.10 9.13 -5.86
CA SER A 182 -1.08 9.49 -4.86
C SER A 182 -1.63 10.41 -3.77
N GLU A 183 -2.93 10.33 -3.49
CA GLU A 183 -3.61 11.19 -2.52
C GLU A 183 -3.35 10.74 -1.08
N PRO A 184 -2.64 11.53 -0.24
CA PRO A 184 -2.28 11.10 1.12
C PRO A 184 -3.50 10.80 2.00
N LEU A 185 -4.57 11.58 1.87
CA LEU A 185 -5.81 11.35 2.64
C LEU A 185 -6.49 10.02 2.30
N ALA A 186 -6.31 9.53 1.06
CA ALA A 186 -6.81 8.20 0.68
C ALA A 186 -5.99 7.10 1.31
N ALA A 187 -4.66 7.27 1.40
CA ALA A 187 -3.79 6.33 2.10
C ALA A 187 -4.15 6.21 3.59
N GLU A 188 -4.51 7.32 4.25
CA GLU A 188 -5.01 7.31 5.64
C GLU A 188 -6.32 6.54 5.79
N ALA A 189 -7.28 6.72 4.88
CA ALA A 189 -8.54 5.97 4.89
C ALA A 189 -8.32 4.46 4.69
N LEU A 190 -7.43 4.09 3.75
CA LEU A 190 -7.03 2.71 3.52
C LEU A 190 -6.33 2.12 4.75
N TYR A 191 -5.40 2.85 5.37
CA TYR A 191 -4.73 2.43 6.60
C TYR A 191 -5.75 2.18 7.73
N ALA A 192 -6.73 3.08 7.90
CA ALA A 192 -7.76 2.93 8.92
C ALA A 192 -8.65 1.68 8.69
N MET A 193 -9.06 1.41 7.44
CA MET A 193 -9.77 0.16 7.11
C MET A 193 -8.91 -1.09 7.33
N GLY A 194 -7.62 -0.99 7.00
CA GLY A 194 -6.63 -2.01 7.31
C GLY A 194 -6.55 -2.32 8.79
N GLN A 195 -6.52 -1.29 9.66
CA GLN A 195 -6.51 -1.47 11.11
C GLN A 195 -7.78 -2.15 11.64
N ILE A 196 -8.97 -1.77 11.14
CA ILE A 196 -10.22 -2.41 11.55
C ILE A 196 -10.16 -3.91 11.21
N SER A 197 -9.78 -4.23 9.97
CA SER A 197 -9.66 -5.61 9.49
C SER A 197 -8.57 -6.39 10.25
N SER A 198 -7.44 -5.74 10.58
CA SER A 198 -6.36 -6.33 11.38
C SER A 198 -6.84 -6.71 12.77
N ARG A 199 -7.64 -5.85 13.43
CA ARG A 199 -8.19 -6.14 14.75
C ARG A 199 -9.17 -7.30 14.70
N GLU A 200 -10.04 -7.34 13.70
CA GLU A 200 -10.96 -8.46 13.47
C GLU A 200 -10.20 -9.77 13.23
N SER A 201 -9.08 -9.71 12.50
CA SER A 201 -8.28 -10.91 12.22
C SER A 201 -7.59 -11.51 13.45
N LEU A 202 -7.47 -10.79 14.57
CA LEU A 202 -6.84 -11.30 15.80
C LEU A 202 -7.68 -12.38 16.49
N THR A 203 -8.99 -12.42 16.24
CA THR A 203 -9.89 -13.42 16.81
C THR A 203 -10.14 -14.59 15.86
N GLN A 204 -9.49 -14.59 14.69
CA GLN A 204 -9.67 -15.57 13.62
C GLN A 204 -8.35 -16.27 13.28
N LEU A 205 -8.41 -17.28 12.43
CA LEU A 205 -7.21 -17.96 11.93
C LEU A 205 -6.30 -16.98 11.14
N PRO A 206 -4.97 -17.20 11.11
CA PRO A 206 -4.04 -16.31 10.42
C PRO A 206 -4.35 -16.07 8.94
N GLU A 207 -4.86 -17.07 8.23
CA GLU A 207 -5.28 -16.98 6.82
C GLU A 207 -6.77 -16.63 6.65
N SER A 208 -7.42 -16.07 7.67
CA SER A 208 -8.81 -15.64 7.59
C SER A 208 -9.07 -14.55 6.54
N ARG A 209 -10.34 -14.38 6.17
CA ARG A 209 -10.79 -13.29 5.31
C ARG A 209 -10.41 -11.92 5.87
N ALA A 210 -10.59 -11.70 7.18
CA ALA A 210 -10.24 -10.43 7.82
C ALA A 210 -8.73 -10.13 7.68
N SER A 211 -7.87 -11.14 7.87
CA SER A 211 -6.42 -11.03 7.64
C SER A 211 -6.10 -10.64 6.20
N GLN A 212 -6.81 -11.22 5.23
CA GLN A 212 -6.60 -10.89 3.81
C GLN A 212 -7.08 -9.49 3.45
N LEU A 213 -8.22 -9.04 3.96
CA LEU A 213 -8.71 -7.67 3.77
C LEU A 213 -7.73 -6.65 4.35
N ALA A 214 -7.20 -6.92 5.55
CA ALA A 214 -6.17 -6.08 6.16
C ALA A 214 -4.93 -5.97 5.25
N LYS A 215 -4.44 -7.08 4.69
CA LYS A 215 -3.31 -7.08 3.74
C LYS A 215 -3.61 -6.25 2.50
N ILE A 216 -4.82 -6.37 1.93
CA ILE A 216 -5.24 -5.61 0.74
C ILE A 216 -5.21 -4.11 1.02
N PHE A 217 -5.87 -3.66 2.10
CA PHE A 217 -5.96 -2.24 2.43
C PHE A 217 -4.60 -1.64 2.79
N LEU A 218 -3.79 -2.32 3.61
CA LEU A 218 -2.46 -1.83 3.98
C LEU A 218 -1.51 -1.80 2.77
N SER A 219 -1.57 -2.81 1.90
CA SER A 219 -0.78 -2.82 0.65
C SER A 219 -1.22 -1.69 -0.30
N ALA A 220 -2.53 -1.43 -0.40
CA ALA A 220 -3.05 -0.32 -1.18
C ALA A 220 -2.60 1.03 -0.61
N ALA A 221 -2.63 1.20 0.72
CA ALA A 221 -2.15 2.42 1.39
C ALA A 221 -0.67 2.70 1.06
N LEU A 222 0.20 1.67 1.08
CA LEU A 222 1.61 1.81 0.69
C LEU A 222 1.80 2.09 -0.81
N ARG A 223 0.94 1.59 -1.68
CA ARG A 223 1.01 1.94 -3.11
C ARG A 223 0.59 3.38 -3.38
N VAL A 224 -0.39 3.88 -2.63
CA VAL A 224 -0.84 5.29 -2.70
C VAL A 224 0.20 6.23 -2.09
N ASN A 225 0.78 5.84 -0.95
CA ASN A 225 1.83 6.58 -0.27
C ASN A 225 2.93 5.61 0.23
N SER A 226 4.02 5.51 -0.53
CA SER A 226 5.15 4.62 -0.24
C SER A 226 5.91 4.96 1.04
N ARG A 227 5.67 6.15 1.61
CA ARG A 227 6.26 6.62 2.87
C ARG A 227 5.30 6.52 4.04
N HIS A 228 4.16 5.85 3.88
CA HIS A 228 3.20 5.66 4.97
C HIS A 228 3.75 4.67 6.01
N GLU A 229 4.47 5.19 6.99
CA GLU A 229 5.18 4.43 8.03
C GLU A 229 4.29 3.37 8.68
N LEU A 230 3.14 3.81 9.20
CA LEU A 230 2.25 2.95 9.98
C LEU A 230 1.68 1.78 9.15
N ALA A 231 1.29 2.04 7.89
CA ALA A 231 0.78 1.00 7.00
C ALA A 231 1.86 -0.05 6.69
N GLY A 232 3.11 0.38 6.49
CA GLY A 232 4.25 -0.51 6.27
C GLY A 232 4.57 -1.36 7.48
N ASN A 233 4.63 -0.74 8.66
CA ASN A 233 4.85 -1.47 9.90
C ASN A 233 3.77 -2.54 10.13
N GLU A 234 2.50 -2.16 10.07
CA GLU A 234 1.37 -3.07 10.30
C GLU A 234 1.30 -4.18 9.25
N LEU A 235 1.57 -3.87 7.97
CA LEU A 235 1.63 -4.89 6.92
C LEU A 235 2.76 -5.89 7.16
N GLY A 236 3.93 -5.41 7.58
CA GLY A 236 5.08 -6.25 7.92
C GLY A 236 4.76 -7.24 9.04
N VAL A 237 4.15 -6.74 10.13
CA VAL A 237 3.68 -7.57 11.26
C VAL A 237 2.65 -8.60 10.80
N LEU A 238 1.67 -8.19 10.01
CA LEU A 238 0.61 -9.06 9.53
C LEU A 238 1.14 -10.17 8.60
N LEU A 239 2.09 -9.85 7.73
CA LEU A 239 2.76 -10.82 6.86
C LEU A 239 3.55 -11.84 7.67
N ALA A 240 4.33 -11.38 8.64
CA ALA A 240 5.10 -12.22 9.56
C ALA A 240 4.19 -13.20 10.30
N ARG A 241 3.07 -12.73 10.86
CA ARG A 241 2.09 -13.58 11.56
C ARG A 241 1.49 -14.69 10.69
N THR A 242 1.48 -14.52 9.37
CA THR A 242 0.99 -15.53 8.41
C THR A 242 2.10 -16.37 7.78
N GLY A 243 3.32 -16.33 8.33
CA GLY A 243 4.46 -17.09 7.82
C GLY A 243 5.11 -16.52 6.55
N ALA A 244 4.68 -15.34 6.07
CA ALA A 244 5.22 -14.71 4.86
C ALA A 244 6.48 -13.88 5.17
N TRP A 245 7.48 -14.50 5.81
CA TRP A 245 8.64 -13.85 6.41
C TRP A 245 9.47 -13.01 5.42
N GLU A 246 9.70 -13.52 4.20
CA GLU A 246 10.46 -12.77 3.17
C GLU A 246 9.77 -11.46 2.79
N ARG A 247 8.45 -11.52 2.62
CA ARG A 247 7.65 -10.33 2.30
C ARG A 247 7.58 -9.38 3.49
N ALA A 248 7.48 -9.91 4.71
CA ALA A 248 7.51 -9.11 5.94
C ALA A 248 8.83 -8.34 6.06
N LEU A 249 9.99 -9.00 5.86
CA LEU A 249 11.29 -8.35 5.87
C LEU A 249 11.39 -7.27 4.79
N ALA A 250 10.95 -7.56 3.57
CA ALA A 250 10.99 -6.59 2.48
C ALA A 250 10.23 -5.30 2.83
N VAL A 251 9.00 -5.44 3.36
CA VAL A 251 8.17 -4.30 3.77
C VAL A 251 8.79 -3.56 4.96
N LEU A 252 9.23 -4.27 6.01
CA LEU A 252 9.82 -3.65 7.20
C LEU A 252 11.14 -2.93 6.89
N LYS A 253 12.00 -3.49 6.03
CA LYS A 253 13.23 -2.84 5.56
C LYS A 253 12.92 -1.58 4.76
N GLN A 254 11.90 -1.62 3.90
CA GLN A 254 11.45 -0.45 3.17
C GLN A 254 10.97 0.65 4.13
N SER A 255 10.13 0.30 5.11
CA SER A 255 9.66 1.23 6.14
C SER A 255 10.82 1.83 6.93
N ALA A 256 11.77 1.01 7.38
CA ALA A 256 12.94 1.43 8.14
C ALA A 256 13.83 2.41 7.35
N THR A 257 13.89 2.24 6.03
CA THR A 257 14.66 3.11 5.13
C THR A 257 13.99 4.47 4.91
N HIS A 258 12.66 4.48 4.78
CA HIS A 258 11.92 5.71 4.47
C HIS A 258 11.56 6.54 5.71
N VAL A 259 11.05 5.88 6.75
CA VAL A 259 10.62 6.52 7.99
C VAL A 259 11.08 5.61 9.16
N PRO A 260 12.33 5.78 9.63
CA PRO A 260 12.87 4.97 10.70
C PRO A 260 12.10 5.24 11.99
N SER A 261 11.59 4.18 12.62
CA SER A 261 10.96 4.29 13.93
C SER A 261 11.28 3.10 14.81
N LYS A 262 11.14 3.32 16.12
CA LYS A 262 11.43 2.31 17.14
C LYS A 262 10.66 1.01 16.88
N ALA A 263 9.38 1.14 16.53
CA ALA A 263 8.52 -0.03 16.33
C ALA A 263 8.89 -0.82 15.06
N VAL A 264 9.23 -0.13 13.97
CA VAL A 264 9.67 -0.81 12.74
C VAL A 264 10.95 -1.61 12.99
N TRP A 265 11.96 -1.02 13.64
CA TRP A 265 13.21 -1.71 13.96
C TRP A 265 13.01 -2.86 14.95
N HIS A 266 12.15 -2.67 15.96
CA HIS A 266 11.77 -3.75 16.85
C HIS A 266 11.14 -4.93 16.10
N ASN A 267 10.14 -4.66 15.24
CA ASN A 267 9.47 -5.69 14.47
C ASN A 267 10.43 -6.38 13.48
N LEU A 268 11.37 -5.63 12.89
CA LEU A 268 12.41 -6.20 12.03
C LEU A 268 13.33 -7.15 12.81
N ALA A 269 13.75 -6.76 14.03
CA ALA A 269 14.55 -7.62 14.90
C ALA A 269 13.81 -8.91 15.27
N VAL A 270 12.52 -8.80 15.62
CA VAL A 270 11.66 -9.94 15.93
C VAL A 270 11.58 -10.90 14.73
N VAL A 271 11.36 -10.40 13.52
CA VAL A 271 11.30 -11.26 12.33
C VAL A 271 12.65 -11.94 12.05
N HIS A 272 13.77 -11.23 12.20
CA HIS A 272 15.11 -11.84 12.09
C HIS A 272 15.35 -12.94 13.13
N GLN A 273 14.91 -12.72 14.38
CA GLN A 273 15.02 -13.73 15.44
C GLN A 273 14.23 -15.00 15.11
N TYR A 274 13.00 -14.87 14.59
CA TYR A 274 12.19 -16.03 14.16
C TYR A 274 12.82 -16.83 13.02
N ARG A 275 13.64 -16.18 12.18
CA ARG A 275 14.40 -16.83 11.11
C ARG A 275 15.73 -17.43 11.56
N GLY A 276 16.11 -17.26 12.83
CA GLY A 276 17.42 -17.67 13.34
C GLY A 276 18.57 -16.74 12.97
N GLU A 277 18.29 -15.55 12.42
CA GLU A 277 19.28 -14.57 11.95
C GLU A 277 19.72 -13.65 13.10
N GLN A 278 20.35 -14.22 14.13
CA GLN A 278 20.64 -13.55 15.41
C GLN A 278 21.50 -12.28 15.27
N GLU A 279 22.47 -12.30 14.35
CA GLU A 279 23.32 -11.13 14.07
C GLU A 279 22.50 -9.96 13.53
N LEU A 280 21.61 -10.21 12.57
CA LEU A 280 20.74 -9.20 11.98
C LEU A 280 19.72 -8.68 13.00
N ALA A 281 19.20 -9.55 13.88
CA ALA A 281 18.32 -9.14 14.97
C ALA A 281 19.03 -8.18 15.94
N THR A 282 20.29 -8.47 16.30
CA THR A 282 21.11 -7.62 17.17
C THR A 282 21.42 -6.26 16.53
N LEU A 283 21.70 -6.25 15.22
CA LEU A 283 21.90 -5.01 14.47
C LEU A 283 20.63 -4.15 14.46
N ALA A 284 19.46 -4.75 14.20
CA ALA A 284 18.19 -4.04 14.22
C ALA A 284 17.84 -3.46 15.61
N LEU A 285 18.13 -4.19 16.70
CA LEU A 285 17.97 -3.67 18.07
C LEU A 285 18.95 -2.54 18.38
N SER A 286 20.17 -2.60 17.84
CA SER A 286 21.16 -1.55 18.00
C SER A 286 20.69 -0.25 17.32
N GLU A 287 20.16 -0.34 16.10
CA GLU A 287 19.58 0.80 15.39
C GLU A 287 18.34 1.37 16.10
N MET A 288 17.50 0.51 16.68
CA MET A 288 16.41 0.93 17.56
C MET A 288 16.93 1.78 18.75
N GLY A 289 18.01 1.34 19.39
CA GLY A 289 18.66 2.06 20.50
C GLY A 289 19.23 3.41 20.08
N ARG A 290 19.82 3.50 18.88
CA ARG A 290 20.34 4.76 18.32
C ARG A 290 19.24 5.80 18.11
N ILE A 291 18.08 5.39 17.59
CA ILE A 291 16.93 6.27 17.41
C ILE A 291 16.40 6.75 18.76
N GLN A 292 16.40 5.89 19.78
CA GLN A 292 15.95 6.25 21.13
C GLN A 292 16.90 7.24 21.84
N ALA A 293 18.19 7.17 21.56
CA ALA A 293 19.19 8.11 22.11
C ALA A 293 19.23 9.46 21.37
N GLY A 294 18.64 9.55 20.17
CA GLY A 294 18.47 10.81 19.45
C GLY A 294 17.40 11.70 20.12
N PRO A 295 17.35 13.01 19.77
CA PRO A 295 16.32 13.90 20.29
C PRO A 295 14.94 13.33 19.95
N ALA A 296 14.13 13.08 20.99
CA ALA A 296 12.83 12.45 20.87
C ALA A 296 11.97 13.21 19.84
N ARG A 297 11.74 12.59 18.67
CA ARG A 297 10.69 13.03 17.76
C ARG A 297 9.39 12.50 18.32
N ASP A 298 8.72 13.34 19.10
CA ASP A 298 7.44 13.02 19.72
C ASP A 298 6.40 12.70 18.63
N SER A 299 6.20 11.40 18.41
CA SER A 299 5.23 10.86 17.46
C SER A 299 3.99 10.52 18.28
N GLY A 300 3.15 11.53 18.53
CA GLY A 300 1.98 11.49 19.43
C GLY A 300 0.85 10.51 19.06
N LEU A 301 1.11 9.51 18.20
CA LEU A 301 0.17 8.42 17.91
C LEU A 301 0.61 7.18 18.68
N ARG A 302 -0.23 6.73 19.63
CA ARG A 302 0.02 5.50 20.40
C ARG A 302 0.15 4.32 19.44
N HIS A 303 1.39 3.87 19.25
CA HIS A 303 1.73 2.73 18.41
C HIS A 303 1.26 1.43 19.09
N PHE A 304 0.35 0.70 18.44
CA PHE A 304 -0.06 -0.62 18.88
C PHE A 304 0.84 -1.65 18.20
N SER A 305 1.89 -2.15 18.87
CA SER A 305 2.66 -3.27 18.32
C SER A 305 1.91 -4.57 18.59
N LEU A 306 1.38 -5.22 17.55
CA LEU A 306 0.73 -6.53 17.66
C LEU A 306 1.73 -7.67 17.91
N LEU A 307 3.02 -7.46 17.65
CA LEU A 307 4.09 -8.34 18.10
C LEU A 307 4.54 -7.86 19.48
N ASN A 308 3.86 -8.33 20.53
CA ASN A 308 4.26 -8.01 21.90
C ASN A 308 5.25 -9.08 22.39
N ALA A 309 6.53 -8.74 22.51
CA ALA A 309 7.61 -9.63 22.92
C ALA A 309 7.48 -10.19 24.36
N GLN A 310 6.49 -9.73 25.14
CA GLN A 310 6.22 -10.27 26.48
C GLN A 310 5.50 -11.64 26.45
N ARG A 311 5.08 -12.14 25.29
CA ARG A 311 4.51 -13.48 25.12
C ARG A 311 5.06 -14.18 23.86
N PRO A 312 6.34 -14.58 23.84
CA PRO A 312 6.93 -15.31 22.70
C PRO A 312 6.19 -16.63 22.37
N GLY A 313 5.43 -17.19 23.32
CA GLY A 313 4.62 -18.39 23.10
C GLY A 313 3.36 -18.20 22.23
N GLU A 314 2.85 -16.97 22.06
CA GLU A 314 1.68 -16.73 21.19
C GLU A 314 2.04 -16.78 19.70
N VAL A 315 3.27 -16.42 19.32
CA VAL A 315 3.72 -16.49 17.92
C VAL A 315 4.26 -17.88 17.57
N ALA A 316 4.87 -18.60 18.52
CA ALA A 316 5.35 -19.97 18.33
C ALA A 316 4.22 -20.96 17.98
N ARG A 317 2.97 -20.70 18.42
CA ARG A 317 1.79 -21.49 18.04
C ARG A 317 1.43 -21.42 16.55
N PHE A 318 1.98 -20.45 15.80
CA PHE A 318 1.70 -20.27 14.38
C PHE A 318 2.85 -20.73 13.47
N ALA A 319 4.00 -21.15 14.04
CA ALA A 319 5.19 -21.55 13.30
C ALA A 319 5.40 -23.06 13.20
N ASN A 320 4.66 -23.86 13.96
CA ASN A 320 4.58 -25.31 13.77
C ASN A 320 3.19 -25.68 13.25
N PRO A 321 3.05 -26.25 12.04
CA PRO A 321 1.81 -26.90 11.61
C PRO A 321 1.47 -28.12 12.47
#